data_AF-A0A957Z7Q5-F1
#
_entry.id   AF-A0A957Z7Q5-F1
#
_cell.length_a   1.000
_cell.length_b   1.000
_cell.length_c   1.000
_cell.angle_alpha   90.00
_cell.angle_beta   90.00
_cell.angle_gamma   90.00
#
_symmetry.space_group_name_H-M   'P 1'
#
loop_
_entity.id
_entity.type
_entity.pdbx_description
1 polymer ?
#
loop_
_entity_poly.entity_id
_entity_poly.type
_entity_poly.pdbx_seq_one_letter_code
_entity_poly.pdbx_strand_id
1 'polypeptide(L)' 'PMLEGGGTRILDAYGQWRGPGHNGFYREDGVDWFPYHAYNAQLNGISHLRLESLGWDEEGWPYLPSQGGE' A
#
# COMPACT_ATOMS: atom_id res chain seq x y z
N PRO A 1 -4.92 -17.79 -10.71
CA PRO A 1 -4.49 -18.29 -9.38
C PRO A 1 -3.18 -17.61 -8.95
N MET A 2 -2.86 -17.54 -7.64
CA MET A 2 -1.58 -16.94 -7.20
C MET A 2 -0.36 -17.71 -7.72
N LEU A 3 -0.46 -19.04 -7.86
CA LEU A 3 0.62 -19.89 -8.41
C LEU A 3 0.87 -19.68 -9.91
N GLU A 4 -0.01 -18.96 -10.59
CA GLU A 4 0.08 -18.63 -12.02
C GLU A 4 0.33 -17.13 -12.24
N GLY A 5 0.84 -16.44 -11.22
CA GLY A 5 1.13 -15.01 -11.27
C GLY A 5 -0.10 -14.09 -11.11
N GLY A 6 -1.23 -14.62 -10.66
CA GLY A 6 -2.39 -13.81 -10.31
C GLY A 6 -2.17 -12.99 -9.03
N GLY A 7 -2.79 -11.81 -8.97
CA GLY A 7 -2.81 -10.94 -7.81
C GLY A 7 -3.50 -9.61 -8.14
N THR A 8 -4.43 -9.17 -7.30
CA THR A 8 -5.05 -7.85 -7.43
C THR A 8 -4.06 -6.80 -6.96
N ARG A 9 -3.79 -5.78 -7.79
CA ARG A 9 -2.90 -4.68 -7.40
C ARG A 9 -3.63 -3.73 -6.46
N ILE A 10 -3.13 -3.64 -5.22
CA ILE A 10 -3.69 -2.75 -4.18
C ILE A 10 -2.80 -1.54 -3.87
N LEU A 11 -1.59 -1.51 -4.44
CA LEU A 11 -0.60 -0.45 -4.24
C LEU A 11 0.27 -0.33 -5.49
N ASP A 12 0.39 0.88 -6.00
CA ASP A 12 1.32 1.26 -7.06
C ASP A 12 1.99 2.60 -6.71
N ALA A 13 2.96 3.04 -7.51
CA ALA A 13 3.57 4.35 -7.37
C ALA A 13 2.51 5.47 -7.43
N TYR A 14 2.59 6.42 -6.50
CA TYR A 14 1.67 7.55 -6.40
C TYR A 14 2.41 8.81 -5.96
N GLY A 15 2.05 9.97 -6.54
CA GLY A 15 2.76 11.23 -6.30
C GLY A 15 4.28 11.10 -6.48
N GLN A 16 5.03 11.39 -5.42
CA GLN A 16 6.50 11.26 -5.38
C GLN A 16 7.01 9.88 -4.96
N TRP A 17 6.13 8.98 -4.51
CA TRP A 17 6.49 7.68 -3.96
C TRP A 17 6.60 6.64 -5.08
N ARG A 18 7.79 6.07 -5.23
CA ARG A 18 8.11 5.07 -6.26
C ARG A 18 8.44 3.73 -5.61
N GLY A 19 8.24 2.66 -6.37
CA GLY A 19 8.54 1.29 -5.96
C GLY A 19 8.06 0.92 -4.56
N PRO A 20 6.79 1.18 -4.20
CA PRO A 20 6.29 0.80 -2.88
C PRO A 20 6.25 -0.72 -2.73
N GLY A 21 6.58 -1.25 -1.54
CA GLY A 21 6.54 -2.69 -1.31
C GLY A 21 7.09 -3.14 0.04
N HIS A 22 7.32 -4.46 0.15
CA HIS A 22 7.75 -5.15 1.39
C HIS A 22 6.89 -4.71 2.58
N ASN A 23 5.58 -4.91 2.45
CA ASN A 23 4.61 -4.45 3.42
C ASN A 23 4.54 -5.38 4.63
N GLY A 24 4.01 -4.83 5.73
CA GLY A 24 3.47 -5.58 6.86
C GLY A 24 1.96 -5.40 6.96
N PHE A 25 1.39 -5.98 8.01
CA PHE A 25 -0.01 -5.79 8.40
C PHE A 25 -0.09 -5.79 9.93
N TYR A 26 -0.85 -4.85 10.48
CA TYR A 26 -1.01 -4.69 11.91
C TYR A 26 -2.41 -4.18 12.23
N ARG A 27 -3.03 -4.67 13.30
CA ARG A 27 -4.37 -4.23 13.73
C ARG A 27 -4.30 -3.70 15.16
N GLU A 28 -4.84 -2.50 15.36
CA GLU A 28 -4.90 -1.83 16.66
C GLU A 28 -6.20 -1.03 16.76
N ASP A 29 -6.92 -1.16 17.88
CA ASP A 29 -8.16 -0.42 18.17
C ASP A 29 -9.21 -0.44 17.05
N GLY A 30 -9.31 -1.59 16.35
CA GLY A 30 -10.26 -1.78 15.25
C GLY A 30 -9.83 -1.17 13.91
N VAL A 31 -8.62 -0.62 13.83
CA VAL A 31 -8.03 -0.09 12.59
C VAL A 31 -7.00 -1.08 12.06
N ASP A 32 -7.07 -1.33 10.77
CA ASP A 32 -6.03 -2.04 10.03
C ASP A 32 -4.99 -1.07 9.50
N TRP A 33 -3.73 -1.38 9.75
CA TRP A 33 -2.58 -0.60 9.34
C TRP A 33 -1.74 -1.39 8.35
N PHE A 34 -1.30 -0.68 7.32
CA PHE A 34 -0.48 -1.20 6.25
C PHE A 34 0.85 -0.43 6.21
N PRO A 35 1.86 -0.85 6.98
CA PRO A 35 3.21 -0.30 6.89
C PRO A 35 3.93 -0.86 5.66
N TYR A 36 4.69 -0.02 4.96
CA TYR A 36 5.51 -0.42 3.81
C TYR A 36 6.63 0.59 3.55
N HIS A 37 7.61 0.23 2.72
CA HIS A 37 8.59 1.21 2.24
C HIS A 37 8.20 1.78 0.88
N ALA A 38 8.56 3.02 0.62
CA ALA A 38 8.56 3.59 -0.73
C ALA A 38 9.73 4.57 -0.91
N TYR A 39 10.20 4.72 -2.15
CA TYR A 39 11.32 5.58 -2.49
C TYR A 39 10.81 6.98 -2.84
N ASN A 40 11.33 8.02 -2.18
CA ASN A 40 10.95 9.40 -2.47
C ASN A 40 11.71 9.95 -3.70
N ALA A 41 11.02 10.14 -4.82
CA ALA A 41 11.61 10.64 -6.07
C ALA A 41 12.20 12.05 -5.96
N GLN A 42 11.75 12.86 -4.99
CA GLN A 42 12.27 14.22 -4.77
C GLN A 42 13.50 14.24 -3.87
N LEU A 43 13.81 13.11 -3.21
CA LEU A 43 14.92 12.96 -2.28
C LEU A 43 15.84 11.80 -2.71
N ASN A 44 16.27 11.82 -3.98
CA ASN A 44 17.21 10.85 -4.56
C ASN A 44 16.82 9.37 -4.35
N GLY A 45 15.51 9.08 -4.26
CA GLY A 45 15.02 7.72 -4.06
C GLY A 45 15.34 7.15 -2.69
N ILE A 46 15.54 7.97 -1.65
CA ILE A 46 15.71 7.47 -0.28
C ILE A 46 14.43 6.75 0.15
N SER A 47 14.60 5.53 0.69
CA SER A 47 13.51 4.73 1.25
C SER A 47 12.97 5.38 2.52
N HIS A 48 11.66 5.58 2.56
CA HIS A 48 10.95 6.06 3.75
C HIS A 48 9.88 5.07 4.17
N LEU A 49 9.65 4.97 5.48
CA LEU A 49 8.47 4.31 6.02
C LEU A 49 7.23 5.08 5.59
N ARG A 50 6.27 4.34 5.06
CA ARG A 50 4.89 4.77 4.82
C ARG A 50 3.99 3.96 5.74
N LEU A 51 2.94 4.60 6.23
CA LEU A 51 1.93 4.00 7.06
C LEU A 51 0.58 4.56 6.62
N GLU A 52 -0.33 3.67 6.27
CA GLU A 52 -1.69 4.01 5.89
C GLU A 52 -2.67 3.09 6.62
N SER A 53 -3.85 3.62 6.91
CA SER A 53 -4.99 2.77 7.28
C SER A 53 -5.45 1.99 6.06
N LEU A 54 -5.78 0.72 6.23
CA LEU A 54 -6.33 -0.14 5.19
C LEU A 54 -7.87 -0.07 5.25
N GLY A 55 -8.50 0.27 4.13
CA GLY A 55 -9.94 0.15 3.96
C GLY A 55 -10.32 -1.22 3.38
N TRP A 56 -11.58 -1.61 3.55
CA TRP A 56 -12.17 -2.81 2.96
C TRP A 56 -13.44 -2.41 2.20
N ASP A 57 -13.58 -2.87 0.97
CA ASP A 57 -14.80 -2.64 0.17
C ASP A 57 -15.93 -3.62 0.53
N GLU A 58 -17.08 -3.49 -0.14
CA GLU A 58 -18.28 -4.30 0.13
C GLU A 58 -18.05 -5.79 -0.18
N GLU A 59 -17.13 -6.09 -1.09
CA GLU A 59 -16.69 -7.44 -1.47
C GLU A 59 -15.60 -8.00 -0.55
N GLY A 60 -15.10 -7.20 0.40
CA GLY A 60 -14.05 -7.60 1.34
C GLY A 60 -12.64 -7.58 0.75
N TRP A 61 -12.40 -6.82 -0.32
CA TRP A 61 -11.06 -6.53 -0.84
C TRP A 61 -10.46 -5.31 -0.15
N PRO A 62 -9.16 -5.36 0.18
CA PRO A 62 -8.48 -4.23 0.78
C PRO A 62 -8.15 -3.15 -0.26
N TYR A 63 -8.26 -1.89 0.15
CA TYR A 63 -7.76 -0.74 -0.60
C TYR A 63 -6.98 0.22 0.30
N LEU A 64 -6.04 0.93 -0.29
CA LEU A 64 -5.28 1.99 0.38
C LEU A 64 -5.85 3.36 -0.02
N PRO A 65 -6.06 4.29 0.93
CA PRO A 65 -6.53 5.64 0.62
C PRO A 65 -5.65 6.38 -0.40
N SER A 66 -4.34 6.15 -0.42
CA SER A 66 -3.45 6.73 -1.45
C SER A 66 -3.73 6.24 -2.87
N GLN A 67 -4.48 5.15 -3.01
CA GLN A 67 -4.86 4.50 -4.27
C GLN A 67 -6.36 4.70 -4.58
N GLY A 68 -7.12 5.28 -3.66
CA GLY A 68 -8.53 5.64 -3.86
C GLY A 68 -8.64 7.03 -4.47
N GLY A 69 -8.77 7.10 -5.80
CA GLY A 69 -8.99 8.35 -6.52
C GLY A 69 -9.06 8.15 -8.03
N GLU A 70 -10.31 8.05 -8.54
CA GLU A 70 -10.87 9.15 -9.32
C GLU A 70 -11.64 10.07 -8.38
#